data_AF-A0A536H4E0-F1
#
_entry.id   AF-A0A536H4E0-F1
#
_cell.length_a   1.000
_cell.length_b   1.000
_cell.length_c   1.000
_cell.angle_alpha   90.00
_cell.angle_beta   90.00
_cell.angle_gamma   90.00
#
_symmetry.space_group_name_H-M   'P 1'
#
loop_
_entity.id
_entity.type
_entity.pdbx_description
1 polymer ?
#
loop_
_entity_poly.entity_id
_entity_poly.type
_entity_poly.pdbx_seq_one_letter_code
_entity_poly.pdbx_strand_id
1 'polypeptide(L)' 'AQVIAPGGLLIVSGIIEERRHEAEQPLLAAGLTLVDQLMIDDWVALIMRK' A
#
# COMPACT_ATOMS: atom_id res chain seq x y z
N ALA A 1 8.90 -1.17 6.05
CA ALA A 1 9.06 -2.62 5.73
C ALA A 1 9.76 -3.46 6.82
N GLN A 2 10.05 -2.96 8.03
CA GLN A 2 10.91 -3.68 8.99
C GLN A 2 10.31 -5.01 9.52
N VAL A 3 8.99 -5.08 9.69
CA VAL A 3 8.29 -6.24 10.31
C VAL A 3 7.75 -7.28 9.31
N ILE A 4 7.86 -7.02 8.00
CA ILE A 4 7.39 -7.95 6.96
C ILE A 4 8.56 -8.85 6.57
N ALA A 5 8.35 -10.16 6.41
CA ALA A 5 9.38 -11.07 5.92
C ALA A 5 9.72 -10.78 4.44
N PRO A 6 10.93 -11.11 3.94
CA PRO A 6 11.26 -10.97 2.52
C PRO A 6 10.22 -11.66 1.62
N GLY A 7 9.72 -10.97 0.59
CA GLY A 7 8.68 -11.48 -0.30
C GLY A 7 7.27 -11.49 0.30
N GLY A 8 7.10 -11.08 1.56
CA GLY A 8 5.79 -10.95 2.22
C GLY A 8 4.94 -9.83 1.64
N LEU A 9 3.64 -9.89 1.91
CA LEU A 9 2.66 -8.90 1.47
C LEU A 9 2.21 -8.00 2.64
N LEU A 10 2.02 -6.72 2.35
CA LEU A 10 1.29 -5.76 3.14
C LEU A 10 -0.03 -5.47 2.41
N ILE A 11 -1.15 -5.68 3.07
CA ILE A 11 -2.47 -5.26 2.58
C ILE A 11 -2.92 -4.15 3.51
N VAL A 12 -3.07 -2.94 2.96
CA VAL A 12 -3.51 -1.76 3.69
C VAL A 12 -4.72 -1.17 2.99
N SER A 13 -5.75 -0.83 3.75
CA SER A 13 -7.03 -0.32 3.25
C SER A 13 -7.51 0.83 4.12
N GLY A 14 -8.66 1.41 3.79
CA GLY A 14 -9.19 2.60 4.44
C GLY A 14 -8.47 3.88 4.02
N ILE A 15 -7.85 3.86 2.83
CA ILE A 15 -7.22 5.03 2.24
C ILE A 15 -8.30 5.75 1.43
N ILE A 16 -8.51 7.03 1.71
CA ILE A 16 -9.35 7.89 0.87
C ILE A 16 -8.53 8.28 -0.38
N GLU A 17 -9.10 8.18 -1.59
CA GLU A 17 -8.37 8.33 -2.86
C GLU A 17 -7.58 9.66 -2.94
N GLU A 18 -8.13 10.77 -2.46
CA GLU A 18 -7.41 12.06 -2.44
C GLU A 18 -6.12 12.02 -1.60
N ARG A 19 -6.04 11.10 -0.64
CA ARG A 19 -4.86 10.88 0.23
C ARG A 19 -4.03 9.68 -0.19
N ARG A 20 -4.35 9.02 -1.30
CA ARG A 20 -3.62 7.85 -1.79
C ARG A 20 -2.13 8.13 -1.92
N HIS A 21 -1.76 9.26 -2.51
CA HIS A 21 -0.36 9.62 -2.70
C HIS A 21 0.39 9.73 -1.36
N GLU A 22 -0.21 10.37 -0.36
CA GLU A 22 0.36 10.49 0.99
C GLU A 22 0.52 9.14 1.69
N ALA A 23 -0.40 8.20 1.45
CA ALA A 23 -0.35 6.85 2.01
C ALA A 23 0.68 5.95 1.31
N GLU A 24 0.80 6.06 -0.03
CA GLU A 24 1.65 5.18 -0.85
C GLU A 24 3.13 5.58 -0.78
N GLN A 25 3.45 6.88 -0.81
CA GLN A 25 4.84 7.35 -0.90
C GLN A 25 5.77 6.83 0.22
N PRO A 26 5.37 6.84 1.50
CA PRO A 26 6.21 6.28 2.57
C PRO A 26 6.43 4.77 2.44
N LEU A 27 5.48 4.03 1.85
CA LEU A 27 5.59 2.60 1.62
C LEU A 27 6.62 2.32 0.52
N LEU A 28 6.56 3.07 -0.60
CA LEU A 28 7.54 3.01 -1.67
C LEU A 28 8.95 3.38 -1.17
N ALA A 29 9.07 4.46 -0.40
CA ALA A 29 10.33 4.89 0.21
C ALA A 29 10.90 3.85 1.20
N ALA A 30 10.03 3.02 1.79
CA ALA A 30 10.41 1.91 2.65
C ALA A 30 10.78 0.63 1.88
N GLY A 31 10.85 0.69 0.54
CA GLY A 31 11.25 -0.41 -0.34
C GLY A 31 10.13 -1.39 -0.68
N LEU A 32 8.88 -1.07 -0.36
CA LEU A 32 7.74 -1.87 -0.81
C LEU A 32 7.41 -1.54 -2.27
N THR A 33 6.83 -2.51 -2.97
CA THR A 33 6.39 -2.37 -4.37
C THR A 33 4.89 -2.65 -4.48
N LEU A 34 4.17 -1.87 -5.28
CA LEU A 34 2.75 -2.10 -5.53
C LEU A 34 2.57 -3.39 -6.34
N VAL A 35 1.75 -4.30 -5.83
CA VAL A 35 1.38 -5.56 -6.50
C VAL A 35 0.01 -5.41 -7.15
N ASP A 36 -0.94 -4.85 -6.42
CA ASP A 36 -2.31 -4.69 -6.86
C ASP A 36 -3.03 -3.60 -6.04
N GLN A 37 -4.16 -3.11 -6.53
CA GLN A 37 -5.02 -2.18 -5.83
C GLN A 37 -6.50 -2.50 -6.06
N LEU A 38 -7.32 -2.21 -5.05
CA LEU A 38 -8.77 -2.27 -5.15
C LEU A 38 -9.34 -0.91 -4.79
N MET A 39 -10.30 -0.43 -5.57
CA MET A 39 -11.04 0.80 -5.29
C MET A 39 -12.53 0.49 -5.24
N ILE A 40 -13.21 0.98 -4.20
CA ILE A 40 -14.66 0.92 -4.04
C ILE A 40 -15.11 2.32 -3.62
N ASP A 41 -15.87 2.98 -4.48
CA ASP A 41 -16.18 4.41 -4.37
C ASP A 41 -14.87 5.20 -4.16
N ASP A 42 -14.77 6.00 -3.09
CA ASP A 42 -13.58 6.80 -2.77
C ASP A 42 -12.56 6.07 -1.88
N TRP A 43 -12.78 4.78 -1.61
CA TRP A 43 -11.94 3.98 -0.74
C TRP A 43 -10.99 3.08 -1.51
N VAL A 44 -9.72 3.11 -1.13
CA VAL A 44 -8.62 2.36 -1.75
C VAL A 44 -8.03 1.37 -0.75
N ALA A 45 -7.75 0.19 -1.27
CA ALA A 45 -6.83 -0.77 -0.68
C ALA A 45 -5.61 -0.96 -1.59
N LEU A 46 -4.42 -0.99 -0.99
CA LEU A 46 -3.15 -1.26 -1.65
C LEU A 46 -2.61 -2.60 -1.18
N ILE A 47 -2.15 -3.42 -2.13
CA ILE A 47 -1.45 -4.67 -1.86
C ILE A 47 0.00 -4.45 -2.29
N MET A 48 0.91 -4.52 -1.34
CA MET A 48 2.32 -4.17 -1.53
C MET A 48 3.22 -5.36 -1.16
N ARG A 49 4.33 -5.55 -1.87
CA ARG A 49 5.33 -6.59 -1.57
C ARG A 49 6.60 -5.97 -1.01
N LYS A 50 7.17 -6.59 0.03
CA LYS A 50 8.52 -6.27 0.52
C LYS A 50 9.59 -7.00 -0.29
#